data_AF-A0A9E1VRV8-F1
#
_entry.id   AF-A0A9E1VRV8-F1
#
_cell.length_a   1.000
_cell.length_b   1.000
_cell.length_c   1.000
_cell.angle_alpha   90.00
_cell.angle_beta   90.00
_cell.angle_gamma   90.00
#
_symmetry.space_group_name_H-M   'P 1'
#
loop_
_entity.id
_entity.type
_entity.pdbx_description
1 polymer ?
#
loop_
_entity_poly.entity_id
_entity_poly.type
_entity_poly.pdbx_seq_one_letter_code
_entity_poly.pdbx_strand_id
1 'polypeptide(L)'
;MENLIPIIGMLSGTAVPVAVFIWLYYEGKGKRETVLEISKNLEDTSKVEELLKIFEERKKEPIDYRRNGVITIFVGAGLWLLGYIALGVILKGVGGMVGLIGVG
;
A
#
# COMPACT_ATOMS: atom_id res chain seq x y z
N MET A 1 -2.00 -20.02 -27.73
CA MET A 1 -2.42 -18.64 -27.42
C MET A 1 -3.27 -18.58 -26.15
N GLU A 2 -4.24 -19.49 -25.96
CA GLU A 2 -5.11 -19.51 -24.76
C GLU A 2 -4.37 -19.61 -23.42
N ASN A 3 -3.26 -20.38 -23.33
CA ASN A 3 -2.50 -20.52 -22.08
C ASN A 3 -1.49 -19.39 -21.82
N LEU A 4 -1.19 -18.55 -22.80
CA LEU A 4 -0.17 -17.49 -22.66
C LEU A 4 -0.70 -16.33 -21.81
N ILE A 5 -1.97 -15.96 -22.00
CA ILE A 5 -2.62 -14.86 -21.29
C ILE A 5 -2.73 -15.14 -19.77
N PRO A 6 -3.19 -16.33 -19.31
CA PRO A 6 -3.19 -16.68 -17.89
C PRO A 6 -1.79 -16.69 -17.26
N ILE A 7 -0.78 -17.19 -17.98
CA ILE A 7 0.60 -17.28 -17.49
C ILE A 7 1.20 -15.89 -17.29
N ILE A 8 1.03 -14.99 -18.26
CA ILE A 8 1.50 -13.59 -18.16
C ILE A 8 0.75 -12.85 -17.03
N GLY A 9 -0.55 -13.12 -16.84
CA GLY A 9 -1.33 -12.59 -15.73
C GLY A 9 -0.80 -13.02 -14.36
N MET A 10 -0.46 -14.31 -14.17
CA MET A 10 0.11 -14.80 -12.92
C MET A 10 1.53 -14.25 -12.66
N LEU A 11 2.36 -14.16 -13.70
CA LEU A 11 3.72 -13.62 -13.59
C LEU A 11 3.70 -12.13 -13.23
N SER A 12 2.88 -11.33 -13.91
CA SER A 12 2.75 -9.91 -13.60
C SER A 12 2.16 -9.68 -12.19
N GLY A 13 1.17 -10.49 -11.80
CA GLY A 13 0.55 -10.43 -10.47
C GLY A 13 1.51 -10.70 -9.31
N THR A 14 2.54 -11.52 -9.53
CA THR A 14 3.57 -11.83 -8.51
C THR A 14 4.78 -10.91 -8.60
N ALA A 15 5.17 -10.48 -9.80
CA ALA A 15 6.29 -9.56 -10.01
C ALA A 15 6.07 -8.19 -9.36
N VAL A 16 4.85 -7.65 -9.42
CA VAL A 16 4.54 -6.32 -8.85
C VAL A 16 4.75 -6.28 -7.32
N PRO A 17 4.16 -7.19 -6.52
CA PRO A 17 4.46 -7.27 -5.09
C PRO A 17 5.96 -7.40 -4.80
N VAL A 18 6.66 -8.30 -5.49
CA VAL A 18 8.10 -8.52 -5.28
C VAL A 18 8.91 -7.26 -5.56
N ALA A 19 8.63 -6.55 -6.65
CA ALA A 19 9.30 -5.29 -6.99
C ALA A 19 9.05 -4.21 -5.92
N VAL A 20 7.81 -4.08 -5.44
CA VAL A 20 7.46 -3.15 -4.36
C VAL A 20 8.21 -3.50 -3.07
N PHE A 21 8.29 -4.78 -2.71
CA PHE A 21 9.04 -5.23 -1.54
C PHE A 21 10.54 -4.93 -1.64
N ILE A 22 11.15 -5.20 -2.80
CA ILE A 22 12.56 -4.90 -3.05
C ILE A 22 12.82 -3.41 -2.90
N TRP A 23 11.98 -2.56 -3.52
CA TRP A 23 12.13 -1.12 -3.42
C TRP A 23 12.01 -0.64 -1.97
N LEU A 24 10.97 -1.07 -1.24
CA LEU A 24 10.78 -0.72 0.18
C LEU A 24 11.97 -1.16 1.05
N TYR A 25 12.54 -2.33 0.77
CA TYR A 25 13.72 -2.84 1.48
C TYR A 25 14.93 -1.93 1.28
N TYR A 26 15.24 -1.57 0.03
CA TYR A 26 16.36 -0.68 -0.27
C TYR A 26 16.15 0.75 0.25
N GLU A 27 14.92 1.27 0.19
CA GLU A 27 14.59 2.58 0.76
C GLU A 27 14.77 2.58 2.29
N GLY A 28 14.31 1.53 2.97
CA GLY A 28 14.49 1.38 4.42
C GLY A 28 15.96 1.22 4.81
N LYS A 29 16.72 0.43 4.04
CA LYS A 29 18.15 0.20 4.27
C LYS A 29 18.97 1.48 4.07
N GLY A 30 18.75 2.20 2.97
CA GLY A 30 19.45 3.46 2.69
C GLY A 30 19.22 4.52 3.77
N LYS A 31 17.96 4.68 4.22
CA LYS A 31 17.66 5.61 5.33
C LYS A 31 18.41 5.25 6.61
N ARG A 32 18.52 3.97 6.96
CA ARG A 32 19.23 3.52 8.18
C ARG A 32 20.74 3.73 8.08
N GLU A 33 21.34 3.46 6.93
CA GLU A 33 22.77 3.67 6.70
C GLU A 33 23.12 5.16 6.80
N THR A 34 22.33 6.04 6.18
CA THR A 34 22.51 7.49 6.27
C THR A 34 22.34 8.01 7.70
N VAL A 35 21.34 7.54 8.45
CA VAL A 35 21.18 7.92 9.86
C VAL A 35 22.38 7.49 10.71
N LEU A 36 22.91 6.29 10.47
CA LEU A 36 24.05 5.75 11.20
C LEU A 36 25.37 6.49 10.87
N GLU A 37 25.53 6.94 9.64
CA GLU A 37 26.68 7.76 9.22
C GLU A 37 26.59 9.17 9.79
N ILE A 38 25.40 9.78 9.77
CA ILE A 38 25.13 11.08 10.39
C ILE A 38 25.36 10.99 11.91
N SER A 39 24.85 9.96 12.60
CA SER A 39 25.05 9.81 14.05
C SER A 39 26.52 9.64 14.46
N LYS A 40 27.36 9.09 13.58
CA LYS A 40 28.80 8.95 13.85
C LYS A 40 29.59 10.24 13.66
N ASN A 41 29.07 11.17 12.85
CA ASN A 41 29.71 12.46 12.55
C ASN A 41 29.16 13.61 13.41
N LEU A 42 28.09 13.40 14.18
CA LEU A 42 27.56 14.38 15.13
C LEU A 42 28.14 14.17 16.53
N GLU A 43 28.91 15.15 17.00
CA GLU A 43 29.50 15.18 18.35
C GLU A 43 28.52 15.65 19.44
N ASP A 44 27.39 16.24 19.06
CA ASP A 44 26.41 16.87 19.98
C ASP A 44 25.07 16.09 19.97
N THR A 45 24.78 15.44 21.09
CA THR A 45 23.62 14.55 21.29
C THR A 45 22.27 15.26 21.02
N SER A 46 22.19 16.58 21.25
CA SER A 46 20.95 17.35 21.05
C SER A 46 20.50 17.42 19.59
N LYS A 47 21.44 17.47 18.64
CA LYS A 47 21.13 17.53 17.20
C LYS A 47 20.81 16.16 16.62
N VAL A 48 21.34 15.09 17.22
CA VAL A 48 20.98 13.71 16.86
C VAL A 48 19.51 13.44 17.17
N GLU A 49 19.02 13.95 18.30
CA GLU A 49 17.63 13.78 18.73
C GLU A 49 16.65 14.56 17.83
N GLU A 50 17.04 15.75 17.37
CA GLU A 50 16.25 16.54 16.41
C GLU A 50 16.21 15.88 15.01
N LEU A 51 17.34 15.34 14.55
CA LEU A 51 17.40 14.56 13.31
C LEU A 51 16.55 13.28 13.41
N LEU A 52 16.65 12.54 14.52
CA LEU A 52 15.81 11.37 14.79
C LEU A 52 14.32 11.73 14.77
N LYS A 53 13.92 12.85 15.38
CA LYS A 53 12.53 13.35 15.29
C LYS A 53 12.09 13.62 13.86
N ILE A 54 12.91 14.27 13.03
CA ILE A 54 12.57 14.53 11.61
C ILE A 54 12.39 13.21 10.82
N PHE A 55 13.16 12.17 11.14
CA PHE A 55 13.02 10.85 10.51
C PHE A 55 11.86 10.01 11.08
N GLU A 56 11.53 10.14 12.36
CA GLU A 56 10.37 9.49 13.01
C GLU A 56 9.04 10.21 12.71
N GLU A 57 9.05 11.53 12.52
CA GLU A 57 7.87 12.39 12.31
C GLU A 57 7.36 12.46 10.87
N ARG A 58 7.66 11.45 10.05
CA ARG A 58 6.66 11.05 9.04
C ARG A 58 5.56 10.25 9.73
N LYS A 59 4.99 10.78 10.83
CA LYS A 59 3.67 10.37 11.29
C LYS A 59 2.75 10.64 10.11
N LYS A 60 2.39 9.59 9.39
CA LYS A 60 1.31 9.66 8.41
C LYS A 60 0.17 10.37 9.12
N GLU A 61 -0.32 11.45 8.51
CA GLU A 61 -1.47 12.19 9.01
C GLU A 61 -2.53 11.20 9.51
N PRO A 62 -3.23 11.48 10.61
CA PRO A 62 -4.22 10.57 11.15
C PRO A 62 -5.12 10.10 10.01
N ILE A 63 -5.04 8.82 9.69
CA ILE A 63 -5.76 8.25 8.56
C ILE A 63 -7.24 8.39 8.91
N ASP A 64 -7.95 9.21 8.14
CA ASP A 64 -9.39 9.36 8.31
C ASP A 64 -10.08 8.05 7.84
N TYR A 65 -10.35 7.19 8.81
CA TYR A 65 -11.02 5.92 8.60
C TYR A 65 -12.43 6.09 8.02
N ARG A 66 -13.12 7.21 8.31
CA ARG A 66 -14.45 7.46 7.74
C ARG A 66 -14.34 7.74 6.25
N ARG A 67 -13.40 8.59 5.84
CA ARG A 67 -13.18 8.89 4.43
C ARG A 67 -12.80 7.62 3.65
N ASN A 68 -11.91 6.81 4.20
CA ASN A 68 -11.49 5.57 3.55
C ASN A 68 -12.59 4.50 3.53
N GLY A 69 -13.39 4.40 4.59
CA GLY A 69 -14.57 3.52 4.63
C GLY A 69 -15.59 3.90 3.57
N VAL A 70 -15.93 5.19 3.46
CA VAL A 70 -16.85 5.70 2.42
C VAL A 70 -16.32 5.39 1.02
N ILE A 71 -15.04 5.66 0.75
CA ILE A 71 -14.43 5.34 -0.55
C ILE A 71 -14.55 3.83 -0.84
N THR A 72 -14.27 2.99 0.15
CA THR A 72 -14.33 1.52 0.01
C THR A 72 -15.76 1.03 -0.26
N ILE A 73 -16.78 1.62 0.36
CA ILE A 73 -18.20 1.34 0.07
C ILE A 73 -18.54 1.70 -1.37
N PHE A 74 -18.12 2.88 -1.84
CA PHE A 74 -18.37 3.33 -3.22
C PHE A 74 -17.70 2.42 -4.25
N VAL A 75 -16.46 1.98 -3.99
CA VAL A 75 -15.75 1.01 -4.83
C VAL A 75 -16.50 -0.33 -4.86
N GLY A 76 -16.93 -0.83 -3.71
CA GLY A 76 -17.72 -2.06 -3.61
C GLY A 76 -19.04 -1.99 -4.38
N ALA A 77 -19.78 -0.89 -4.24
CA ALA A 77 -21.01 -0.63 -4.99
C ALA A 77 -20.76 -0.58 -6.51
N GLY A 78 -19.69 0.07 -6.94
CA GLY A 78 -19.28 0.13 -8.34
C GLY A 78 -18.97 -1.25 -8.92
N LEU A 79 -18.19 -2.07 -8.21
CA LEU A 79 -17.88 -3.44 -8.62
C LEU A 79 -19.12 -4.34 -8.65
N TRP A 80 -20.03 -4.17 -7.70
CA TRP A 80 -21.28 -4.92 -7.63
C TRP A 80 -22.19 -4.60 -8.83
N LEU A 81 -22.34 -3.31 -9.17
CA LEU A 81 -23.08 -2.85 -10.35
C LEU A 81 -22.42 -3.30 -11.65
N LEU A 82 -21.08 -3.26 -11.74
CA LEU A 82 -20.33 -3.77 -12.89
C LEU A 82 -20.55 -5.28 -13.07
N GLY A 83 -20.60 -6.04 -11.97
CA GLY A 83 -20.94 -7.45 -11.96
C GLY A 83 -22.37 -7.71 -12.43
N TYR A 84 -23.30 -6.82 -12.09
CA TYR A 84 -24.68 -6.89 -12.56
C TYR A 84 -24.83 -6.61 -14.07
N ILE A 85 -24.04 -5.65 -14.61
CA ILE A 85 -24.17 -5.21 -16.01
C ILE A 85 -23.43 -6.11 -17.00
N ALA A 86 -22.22 -6.58 -16.67
CA ALA A 86 -21.33 -7.18 -17.66
C ALA A 86 -20.56 -8.44 -17.21
N LEU A 87 -20.09 -8.50 -15.96
CA LEU A 87 -19.05 -9.48 -15.55
C LEU A 87 -19.54 -10.63 -14.65
N GLY A 88 -20.84 -10.66 -14.32
CA GLY A 88 -21.49 -11.80 -13.69
C GLY A 88 -21.31 -11.95 -12.18
N VAL A 89 -21.65 -13.14 -11.67
CA VAL A 89 -21.81 -13.45 -10.24
C VAL A 89 -20.53 -13.27 -9.42
N ILE A 90 -19.37 -13.59 -10.00
CA ILE A 90 -18.08 -13.49 -9.30
C ILE A 90 -17.81 -12.03 -8.94
N LEU A 91 -17.96 -11.12 -9.88
CA LEU A 91 -17.69 -9.70 -9.63
C LEU A 91 -18.75 -9.06 -8.72
N LYS A 92 -20.01 -9.51 -8.82
CA LYS A 92 -21.07 -9.14 -7.88
C LYS A 92 -20.70 -9.54 -6.44
N GLY A 93 -20.16 -10.74 -6.25
CA GLY A 93 -19.66 -11.22 -4.97
C GLY A 93 -18.47 -10.41 -4.44
N VAL A 94 -17.48 -10.13 -5.30
CA VAL A 94 -16.32 -9.29 -4.95
C VAL A 94 -16.76 -7.88 -4.54
N GLY A 95 -17.67 -7.26 -5.30
CA GLY A 95 -18.19 -5.93 -4.98
C GLY A 95 -18.94 -5.89 -3.64
N GLY A 96 -19.74 -6.93 -3.35
CA GLY A 96 -20.40 -7.07 -2.06
C GLY A 96 -19.41 -7.18 -0.89
N MET A 97 -18.36 -7.99 -1.03
CA MET A 97 -17.31 -8.13 0.00
C MET A 97 -16.56 -6.82 0.23
N VAL A 98 -16.12 -6.14 -0.83
CA VAL A 98 -15.43 -4.85 -0.73
C VAL A 98 -16.34 -3.80 -0.08
N GLY A 99 -17.63 -3.78 -0.42
CA GLY A 99 -18.59 -2.86 0.21
C GLY A 99 -18.74 -3.08 1.71
N LEU A 100 -18.81 -4.33 2.15
CA LEU A 100 -18.90 -4.69 3.58
C LEU A 100 -17.63 -4.31 4.35
N ILE A 101 -16.45 -4.45 3.74
CA ILE A 101 -15.18 -4.01 4.36
C ILE A 101 -15.22 -2.50 4.65
N GLY A 102 -15.82 -1.70 3.78
CA GLY A 102 -15.90 -0.25 3.97
C GLY A 102 -16.87 0.21 5.07
N VAL A 103 -17.71 -0.69 5.60
CA VAL A 103 -18.60 -0.42 6.74
C VAL A 103 -17.88 -0.57 8.08
N GLY A 104 -16.84 -1.42 8.13
CA GLY A 104 -16.01 -1.66 9.32
C GLY A 104 -14.81 -0.72 9.40
#